data_AF-A0A497L0T6-F1
#
_entry.id   AF-A0A497L0T6-F1
#
_cell.length_a   1.000
_cell.length_b   1.000
_cell.length_c   1.000
_cell.angle_alpha   90.00
_cell.angle_beta   90.00
_cell.angle_gamma   90.00
#
_symmetry.space_group_name_H-M   'P 1'
#
loop_
_entity.id
_entity.type
_entity.pdbx_description
1 polymer ?
#
loop_
_entity_poly.entity_id
_entity_poly.type
_entity_poly.pdbx_seq_one_letter_code
_entity_poly.pdbx_strand_id
1 'polypeptide(L)'
;MEVYGAKKIDKCYIRPEADESLVEACKTWNKELEKINDNKLLLPNDYERTQAIVEKDKMTMRVGSSPGHATVISLKEGKLRYFDTDHDVNQVIRNLLEEVVGLKCLVRTRAQGFEPGVECWNLTRENVTKATKTLAYATSMDYRLRIPDEYWRYNPKVTEIYEKCLHKAPPLPSEREVCQVKEKMTE
;
A
#
# COMPACT_ATOMS: atom_id res chain seq x y z
N MET A 1 -21.45 14.50 3.89
CA MET A 1 -22.17 14.25 2.62
C MET A 1 -22.37 12.74 2.52
N GLU A 2 -23.58 12.27 2.82
CA GLU A 2 -23.95 10.86 2.66
C GLU A 2 -24.25 10.61 1.18
N VAL A 3 -23.43 9.81 0.53
CA VAL A 3 -23.66 9.39 -0.85
C VAL A 3 -24.14 7.94 -0.76
N TYR A 4 -25.44 7.71 -1.00
CA TYR A 4 -26.09 6.39 -0.91
C TYR A 4 -25.93 5.67 0.45
N GLY A 5 -26.16 6.38 1.57
CA GLY A 5 -26.07 5.80 2.91
C GLY A 5 -24.65 5.44 3.38
N ALA A 6 -23.62 5.80 2.62
CA ALA A 6 -22.23 5.64 3.06
C ALA A 6 -21.77 6.82 3.92
N LYS A 7 -21.16 6.53 5.07
CA LYS A 7 -20.48 7.51 5.91
C LYS A 7 -19.06 7.75 5.38
N LYS A 8 -18.75 8.99 5.01
CA LYS A 8 -17.38 9.37 4.63
C LYS A 8 -16.53 9.64 5.88
N ILE A 9 -15.40 8.98 5.99
CA ILE A 9 -14.34 9.23 6.98
C ILE A 9 -13.08 9.50 6.19
N ASP A 10 -12.77 10.79 6.01
CA ASP A 10 -11.64 11.23 5.19
C ASP A 10 -11.67 10.57 3.78
N LYS A 11 -10.66 9.79 3.39
CA LYS A 11 -10.60 9.12 2.08
C LYS A 11 -11.43 7.84 1.99
N CYS A 12 -12.09 7.43 3.08
CA CYS A 12 -12.88 6.21 3.18
C CYS A 12 -14.38 6.47 3.08
N TYR A 13 -15.09 5.68 2.26
CA TYR A 13 -16.55 5.64 2.19
C TYR A 13 -17.04 4.34 2.82
N ILE A 14 -17.62 4.42 4.02
CA ILE A 14 -18.02 3.27 4.84
C ILE A 14 -19.50 2.97 4.63
N ARG A 15 -19.85 1.77 4.16
CA ARG A 15 -21.24 1.29 4.03
C ARG A 15 -21.82 0.86 5.39
N PRO A 16 -23.16 0.90 5.56
CA PRO A 16 -23.81 0.60 6.85
C PRO A 16 -23.44 -0.78 7.44
N GLU A 17 -23.28 -1.79 6.59
CA GLU A 17 -22.95 -3.16 6.99
C GLU A 17 -21.44 -3.49 7.03
N ALA A 18 -20.57 -2.48 6.94
CA ALA A 18 -19.12 -2.66 6.88
C ALA A 18 -18.53 -3.46 8.06
N ASP A 19 -17.58 -4.36 7.79
CA ASP A 19 -16.84 -5.07 8.83
C ASP A 19 -16.03 -4.09 9.67
N GLU A 20 -16.14 -4.16 11.01
CA GLU A 20 -15.42 -3.27 11.91
C GLU A 20 -13.89 -3.33 11.71
N SER A 21 -13.34 -4.51 11.43
CA SER A 21 -11.90 -4.65 11.18
C SER A 21 -11.46 -3.94 9.90
N LEU A 22 -12.32 -3.87 8.88
CA LEU A 22 -12.05 -3.10 7.66
C LEU A 22 -12.21 -1.60 7.87
N VAL A 23 -13.13 -1.18 8.75
CA VAL A 23 -13.25 0.23 9.14
C VAL A 23 -11.98 0.68 9.86
N GLU A 24 -11.46 -0.11 10.80
CA GLU A 24 -10.20 0.18 11.49
C GLU A 24 -8.99 0.13 10.55
N ALA A 25 -8.95 -0.83 9.63
CA ALA A 25 -7.96 -0.89 8.57
C ALA A 25 -7.99 0.39 7.70
N CYS A 26 -9.17 0.90 7.36
CA CYS A 26 -9.32 2.13 6.58
C CYS A 26 -8.82 3.37 7.33
N LYS A 27 -9.16 3.49 8.62
CA LYS A 27 -8.63 4.58 9.47
C LYS A 27 -7.11 4.53 9.59
N THR A 28 -6.55 3.32 9.73
CA THR A 28 -5.11 3.11 9.81
C THR A 28 -4.43 3.47 8.50
N TRP A 29 -5.01 3.08 7.36
CA TRP A 29 -4.53 3.46 6.05
C TRP A 29 -4.52 4.98 5.84
N ASN A 30 -5.59 5.69 6.22
CA ASN A 30 -5.61 7.16 6.16
C ASN A 30 -4.49 7.77 7.01
N LYS A 31 -4.35 7.33 8.28
CA LYS A 31 -3.31 7.85 9.17
C LYS A 31 -1.90 7.60 8.61
N GLU A 32 -1.67 6.43 8.03
CA GLU A 32 -0.37 6.13 7.43
C GLU A 32 -0.13 6.95 6.15
N LEU A 33 -1.15 7.12 5.30
CA LEU A 33 -1.07 8.01 4.13
C LEU A 33 -0.71 9.45 4.53
N GLU A 34 -1.30 9.99 5.60
CA GLU A 34 -0.91 11.30 6.12
C GLU A 34 0.56 11.32 6.57
N LYS A 35 1.01 10.31 7.33
CA LYS A 35 2.42 10.20 7.77
C LYS A 35 3.38 10.20 6.57
N ILE A 36 3.06 9.43 5.52
CA ILE A 36 3.88 9.33 4.32
C ILE A 36 3.86 10.66 3.53
N ASN A 37 2.70 11.30 3.43
CA ASN A 37 2.54 12.61 2.78
C ASN A 37 3.32 13.71 3.52
N ASP A 38 3.23 13.76 4.85
CA ASP A 38 3.97 14.69 5.69
C ASP A 38 5.48 14.50 5.55
N ASN A 39 5.92 13.25 5.42
CA ASN A 39 7.31 12.90 5.13
C ASN A 39 7.73 13.19 3.69
N LYS A 40 6.88 13.76 2.84
CA LYS A 40 7.17 14.09 1.43
C LYS A 40 7.52 12.85 0.60
N LEU A 41 6.92 11.70 0.94
CA LEU A 41 7.12 10.44 0.24
C LEU A 41 6.02 10.11 -0.79
N LEU A 42 5.02 10.99 -0.93
CA LEU A 42 3.95 10.90 -1.93
C LEU A 42 4.00 12.07 -2.92
N LEU A 43 3.56 11.81 -4.14
CA LEU A 43 3.18 12.88 -5.06
C LEU A 43 1.83 13.47 -4.65
N PRO A 44 1.66 14.81 -4.67
CA PRO A 44 0.39 15.44 -4.31
C PRO A 44 -0.82 14.89 -5.08
N ASN A 45 -0.69 14.72 -6.40
CA ASN A 45 -1.78 14.20 -7.24
C ASN A 45 -2.11 12.73 -6.97
N ASP A 46 -1.15 11.90 -6.54
CA ASP A 46 -1.46 10.53 -6.12
C ASP A 46 -2.21 10.53 -4.80
N TYR A 47 -1.72 11.30 -3.83
CA TYR A 47 -2.33 11.43 -2.52
C TYR A 47 -3.79 11.95 -2.62
N GLU A 48 -4.06 12.95 -3.45
CA GLU A 48 -5.41 13.48 -3.65
C GLU A 48 -6.39 12.48 -4.27
N ARG A 49 -5.90 11.55 -5.11
CA ARG A 49 -6.73 10.55 -5.80
C ARG A 49 -6.93 9.26 -5.03
N THR A 50 -6.20 9.05 -3.94
CA THR A 50 -6.41 7.88 -3.07
C THR A 50 -7.79 7.96 -2.40
N GLN A 51 -8.51 6.85 -2.46
CA GLN A 51 -9.82 6.68 -1.83
C GLN A 51 -10.11 5.20 -1.61
N ALA A 52 -10.97 4.89 -0.65
CA ALA A 52 -11.40 3.53 -0.40
C ALA A 52 -12.91 3.44 -0.16
N ILE A 53 -13.50 2.31 -0.55
CA ILE A 53 -14.87 1.93 -0.24
C ILE A 53 -14.79 0.70 0.66
N VAL A 54 -15.48 0.76 1.79
CA VAL A 54 -15.55 -0.34 2.77
C VAL A 54 -16.98 -0.87 2.81
N GLU A 55 -17.10 -2.17 2.57
CA GLU A 55 -18.34 -2.94 2.51
C GLU A 55 -18.29 -4.07 3.56
N LYS A 56 -19.31 -4.94 3.56
CA LYS A 56 -19.52 -5.95 4.60
C LYS A 56 -18.32 -6.85 4.89
N ASP A 57 -17.63 -7.32 3.87
CA ASP A 57 -16.50 -8.24 3.98
C ASP A 57 -15.38 -7.90 2.97
N LYS A 58 -15.49 -6.72 2.37
CA LYS A 58 -14.66 -6.28 1.25
C LYS A 58 -14.27 -4.82 1.40
N MET A 59 -13.02 -4.52 1.08
CA MET A 59 -12.51 -3.15 0.95
C MET A 59 -11.87 -2.99 -0.42
N THR A 60 -12.29 -1.96 -1.16
CA THR A 60 -11.70 -1.62 -2.46
C THR A 60 -11.01 -0.27 -2.33
N MET A 61 -9.73 -0.21 -2.71
CA MET A 61 -8.88 0.97 -2.57
C MET A 61 -8.39 1.40 -3.93
N ARG A 62 -8.26 2.70 -4.13
CA ARG A 62 -7.43 3.30 -5.17
C ARG A 62 -6.13 3.76 -4.51
N VAL A 63 -5.00 3.27 -5.01
CA VAL A 63 -3.66 3.41 -4.39
C VAL A 63 -2.70 4.22 -5.27
N GLY A 64 -3.24 5.21 -5.98
CA GLY A 64 -2.47 6.09 -6.86
C GLY A 64 -3.35 6.78 -7.91
N SER A 65 -2.73 7.65 -8.71
CA SER A 65 -3.43 8.41 -9.74
C SER A 65 -3.63 7.66 -11.05
N SER A 66 -2.81 6.66 -11.34
CA SER A 66 -2.85 5.86 -12.57
C SER A 66 -4.12 4.99 -12.66
N PRO A 67 -4.77 4.90 -13.84
CA PRO A 67 -5.88 3.99 -14.05
C PRO A 67 -5.49 2.55 -13.76
N GLY A 68 -6.31 1.82 -13.00
CA GLY A 68 -6.06 0.42 -12.64
C GLY A 68 -5.23 0.21 -11.38
N HIS A 69 -4.64 1.27 -10.78
CA HIS A 69 -3.95 1.19 -9.49
C HIS A 69 -4.97 1.02 -8.36
N ALA A 70 -5.33 -0.23 -8.13
CA ALA A 70 -6.40 -0.60 -7.23
C ALA A 70 -5.95 -1.72 -6.30
N THR A 71 -6.62 -1.84 -5.17
CA THR A 71 -6.48 -2.99 -4.29
C THR A 71 -7.85 -3.46 -3.86
N VAL A 72 -8.05 -4.78 -3.87
CA VAL A 72 -9.25 -5.42 -3.36
C VAL A 72 -8.86 -6.35 -2.22
N ILE A 73 -9.40 -6.08 -1.05
CA ILE A 73 -9.30 -6.90 0.15
C ILE A 73 -10.64 -7.61 0.34
N SER A 74 -10.60 -8.92 0.56
CA SER A 74 -11.77 -9.74 0.87
C SER A 74 -11.49 -10.61 2.10
N LEU A 75 -12.14 -10.30 3.21
CA LEU A 75 -12.06 -11.10 4.44
C LEU A 75 -12.79 -12.42 4.32
N LYS A 76 -13.83 -12.48 3.49
CA LYS A 76 -14.55 -13.73 3.21
C LYS A 76 -13.71 -14.73 2.42
N GLU A 77 -12.93 -14.26 1.44
CA GLU A 77 -12.00 -15.12 0.70
C GLU A 77 -10.65 -15.30 1.41
N GLY A 78 -10.34 -14.48 2.42
CA GLY A 78 -9.02 -14.42 3.04
C GLY A 78 -7.93 -13.96 2.07
N LYS A 79 -8.27 -13.03 1.15
CA LYS A 79 -7.42 -12.61 0.04
C LYS A 79 -7.23 -11.10 -0.06
N LEU A 80 -6.09 -10.72 -0.62
CA LEU A 80 -5.74 -9.36 -1.02
C LEU A 80 -5.25 -9.42 -2.47
N ARG A 81 -5.77 -8.55 -3.33
CA ARG A 81 -5.31 -8.39 -4.72
C ARG A 81 -4.91 -6.94 -4.94
N TYR A 82 -3.64 -6.70 -5.19
CA TYR A 82 -3.07 -5.43 -5.62
C TYR A 82 -2.94 -5.45 -7.15
N PHE A 83 -3.36 -4.40 -7.83
CA PHE A 83 -3.32 -4.29 -9.30
C PHE A 83 -2.40 -3.14 -9.69
N ASP A 84 -1.36 -3.48 -10.45
CA ASP A 84 -0.38 -2.54 -10.99
C ASP A 84 0.34 -3.19 -12.17
N THR A 85 0.61 -2.43 -13.21
CA THR A 85 1.33 -2.91 -14.39
C THR A 85 2.84 -2.87 -14.24
N ASP A 86 3.36 -2.14 -13.25
CA ASP A 86 4.78 -2.05 -12.96
C ASP A 86 5.27 -3.31 -12.23
N HIS A 87 6.17 -4.06 -12.86
CA HIS A 87 6.66 -5.31 -12.31
C HIS A 87 7.51 -5.09 -11.05
N ASP A 88 8.31 -4.03 -11.00
CA ASP A 88 9.22 -3.77 -9.88
C ASP A 88 8.42 -3.35 -8.65
N VAL A 89 7.38 -2.52 -8.83
CA VAL A 89 6.42 -2.19 -7.77
C VAL A 89 5.73 -3.45 -7.24
N ASN A 90 5.27 -4.33 -8.14
CA ASN A 90 4.64 -5.59 -7.74
C ASN A 90 5.57 -6.49 -6.91
N GLN A 91 6.86 -6.57 -7.26
CA GLN A 91 7.83 -7.35 -6.47
C GLN A 91 8.04 -6.76 -5.08
N VAL A 92 8.15 -5.43 -4.96
CA VAL A 92 8.27 -4.74 -3.67
C VAL A 92 7.03 -4.97 -2.81
N ILE A 93 5.83 -4.80 -3.38
CA ILE A 93 4.57 -5.04 -2.66
C ILE A 93 4.45 -6.50 -2.21
N ARG A 94 4.82 -7.46 -3.07
CA ARG A 94 4.87 -8.88 -2.66
C ARG A 94 5.77 -9.05 -1.44
N ASN A 95 7.02 -8.61 -1.52
CA ASN A 95 7.99 -8.79 -0.43
C ASN A 95 7.53 -8.09 0.86
N LEU A 96 6.98 -6.88 0.78
CA LEU A 96 6.45 -6.17 1.95
C LEU A 96 5.26 -6.90 2.59
N LEU A 97 4.31 -7.41 1.79
CA LEU A 97 3.16 -8.14 2.32
C LEU A 97 3.58 -9.51 2.91
N GLU A 98 4.58 -10.17 2.37
CA GLU A 98 5.10 -11.42 2.93
C GLU A 98 5.93 -11.17 4.21
N GLU A 99 6.92 -10.29 4.15
CA GLU A 99 7.86 -10.08 5.25
C GLU A 99 7.29 -9.28 6.42
N VAL A 100 6.45 -8.28 6.13
CA VAL A 100 5.89 -7.41 7.18
C VAL A 100 4.60 -8.00 7.71
N VAL A 101 3.74 -8.54 6.85
CA VAL A 101 2.39 -8.95 7.26
C VAL A 101 2.31 -10.46 7.51
N GLY A 102 3.17 -11.27 6.88
CA GLY A 102 3.11 -12.73 6.96
C GLY A 102 2.10 -13.35 6.00
N LEU A 103 1.70 -12.63 4.94
CA LEU A 103 0.85 -13.19 3.89
C LEU A 103 1.66 -14.14 3.00
N LYS A 104 0.97 -14.95 2.19
CA LYS A 104 1.57 -15.68 1.08
C LYS A 104 1.17 -14.99 -0.20
N CYS A 105 2.12 -14.63 -1.08
CA CYS A 105 1.82 -13.78 -2.22
C CYS A 105 2.44 -14.32 -3.52
N LEU A 106 1.76 -14.04 -4.64
CA LEU A 106 2.25 -14.32 -5.99
C LEU A 106 2.10 -13.09 -6.87
N VAL A 107 3.15 -12.75 -7.60
CA VAL A 107 3.06 -11.76 -8.69
C VAL A 107 2.35 -12.41 -9.87
N ARG A 108 1.28 -11.77 -10.36
CA ARG A 108 0.50 -12.18 -11.51
C ARG A 108 0.90 -11.35 -12.72
N THR A 109 0.93 -11.97 -13.90
CA THR A 109 1.30 -11.30 -15.15
C THR A 109 0.33 -11.60 -16.28
N ARG A 110 0.27 -10.73 -17.29
CA ARG A 110 -0.53 -10.97 -18.51
C ARG A 110 -0.13 -12.23 -19.27
N ALA A 111 1.16 -12.59 -19.26
CA ALA A 111 1.65 -13.81 -19.90
C ALA A 111 1.02 -15.08 -19.33
N GLN A 112 0.55 -15.02 -18.08
CA GLN A 112 -0.16 -16.11 -17.41
C GLN A 112 -1.69 -16.02 -17.57
N GLY A 113 -2.21 -15.04 -18.34
CA GLY A 113 -3.64 -14.80 -18.52
C GLY A 113 -4.33 -14.04 -17.38
N PHE A 114 -3.56 -13.37 -16.52
CA PHE A 114 -4.09 -12.59 -15.39
C PHE A 114 -3.86 -11.09 -15.58
N GLU A 115 -4.67 -10.28 -14.90
CA GLU A 115 -4.34 -8.87 -14.71
C GLU A 115 -3.03 -8.74 -13.91
N PRO A 116 -2.08 -7.88 -14.34
CA PRO A 116 -0.85 -7.63 -13.61
C PRO A 116 -1.09 -7.16 -12.17
N GLY A 117 -0.31 -7.68 -11.24
CA GLY A 117 -0.50 -7.34 -9.84
C GLY A 117 0.13 -8.34 -8.87
N VAL A 118 -0.30 -8.25 -7.62
CA VAL A 118 0.03 -9.20 -6.55
C VAL A 118 -1.25 -9.79 -5.98
N GLU A 119 -1.35 -11.12 -5.95
CA GLU A 119 -2.42 -11.83 -5.26
C GLU A 119 -1.85 -12.49 -4.01
N CYS A 120 -2.47 -12.23 -2.86
CA CYS A 120 -2.06 -12.76 -1.57
C CYS A 120 -3.19 -13.51 -0.87
N TRP A 121 -2.81 -14.48 -0.04
CA TRP A 121 -3.67 -15.32 0.80
C TRP A 121 -3.29 -15.22 2.29
N ASN A 122 -4.10 -15.86 3.14
CA ASN A 122 -4.00 -15.83 4.61
C ASN A 122 -4.29 -14.45 5.23
N LEU A 123 -5.09 -13.64 4.54
CA LEU A 123 -5.60 -12.40 5.11
C LEU A 123 -6.70 -12.72 6.13
N THR A 124 -6.63 -12.11 7.31
CA THR A 124 -7.58 -12.28 8.39
C THR A 124 -7.97 -10.92 8.98
N ARG A 125 -9.00 -10.89 9.83
CA ARG A 125 -9.39 -9.69 10.58
C ARG A 125 -8.27 -9.17 11.49
N GLU A 126 -7.37 -10.04 11.92
CA GLU A 126 -6.27 -9.69 12.83
C GLU A 126 -5.12 -9.00 12.09
N ASN A 127 -4.85 -9.36 10.83
CA ASN A 127 -3.73 -8.82 10.07
C ASN A 127 -4.10 -7.78 9.01
N VAL A 128 -5.40 -7.58 8.72
CA VAL A 128 -5.86 -6.65 7.67
C VAL A 128 -5.45 -5.19 7.93
N THR A 129 -5.40 -4.77 9.19
CA THR A 129 -4.91 -3.44 9.56
C THR A 129 -3.42 -3.27 9.24
N LYS A 130 -2.62 -4.30 9.46
CA LYS A 130 -1.20 -4.30 9.11
C LYS A 130 -1.01 -4.31 7.59
N ALA A 131 -1.80 -5.11 6.87
CA ALA A 131 -1.79 -5.17 5.41
C ALA A 131 -2.11 -3.82 4.76
N THR A 132 -3.17 -3.16 5.22
CA THR A 132 -3.57 -1.84 4.72
C THR A 132 -2.57 -0.74 5.07
N LYS A 133 -1.95 -0.79 6.26
CA LYS A 133 -0.81 0.08 6.60
C LYS A 133 0.34 -0.09 5.59
N THR A 134 0.73 -1.33 5.29
CA THR A 134 1.76 -1.63 4.28
C THR A 134 1.39 -1.08 2.90
N LEU A 135 0.13 -1.25 2.48
CA LEU A 135 -0.37 -0.79 1.18
C LEU A 135 -0.39 0.74 1.04
N ALA A 136 -0.36 1.51 2.12
CA ALA A 136 -0.22 2.97 2.04
C ALA A 136 1.04 3.37 1.26
N TYR A 137 2.13 2.61 1.44
CA TYR A 137 3.39 2.79 0.73
C TYR A 137 3.32 2.38 -0.75
N ALA A 138 2.28 1.72 -1.24
CA ALA A 138 2.16 1.48 -2.69
C ALA A 138 2.01 2.79 -3.48
N THR A 139 1.40 3.80 -2.86
CA THR A 139 1.17 5.11 -3.47
C THR A 139 2.50 5.80 -3.82
N SER A 140 2.65 6.25 -5.07
CA SER A 140 3.87 6.89 -5.60
C SER A 140 5.16 6.04 -5.52
N MET A 141 5.04 4.71 -5.32
CA MET A 141 6.20 3.83 -5.18
C MET A 141 7.07 3.76 -6.45
N ASP A 142 6.45 3.82 -7.62
CA ASP A 142 7.12 3.90 -8.91
C ASP A 142 8.12 5.08 -8.98
N TYR A 143 7.75 6.24 -8.45
CA TYR A 143 8.66 7.38 -8.35
C TYR A 143 9.78 7.14 -7.34
N ARG A 144 9.48 6.58 -6.17
CA ARG A 144 10.50 6.27 -5.16
C ARG A 144 11.51 5.23 -5.65
N LEU A 145 11.08 4.29 -6.49
CA LEU A 145 11.96 3.32 -7.13
C LEU A 145 12.81 3.94 -8.23
N ARG A 146 12.24 4.85 -9.02
CA ARG A 146 12.92 5.47 -10.18
C ARG A 146 13.90 6.58 -9.80
N ILE A 147 13.57 7.41 -8.82
CA ILE A 147 14.38 8.55 -8.34
C ILE A 147 14.53 8.51 -6.80
N PRO A 148 15.10 7.44 -6.25
CA PRO A 148 15.15 7.17 -4.82
C PRO A 148 15.87 8.26 -4.02
N ASP A 149 16.85 8.93 -4.62
CA ASP A 149 17.63 9.96 -3.94
C ASP A 149 16.78 11.20 -3.62
N GLU A 150 15.81 11.57 -4.47
CA GLU A 150 14.93 12.71 -4.21
C GLU A 150 13.97 12.46 -3.04
N TYR A 151 13.46 11.23 -2.94
CA TYR A 151 12.48 10.86 -1.93
C TYR A 151 13.09 10.48 -0.59
N TRP A 152 14.25 9.83 -0.61
CA TRP A 152 14.86 9.24 0.58
C TRP A 152 16.16 9.92 0.97
N ARG A 153 17.13 10.03 0.05
CA ARG A 153 18.49 10.50 0.39
C ARG A 153 18.54 11.98 0.73
N TYR A 154 17.94 12.82 -0.11
CA TYR A 154 17.97 14.28 0.04
C TYR A 154 16.78 14.82 0.83
N ASN A 155 15.92 13.93 1.32
CA ASN A 155 14.78 14.29 2.14
C ASN A 155 15.18 14.33 3.62
N PRO A 156 15.29 15.53 4.23
CA PRO A 156 15.79 15.66 5.60
C PRO A 156 14.87 15.04 6.66
N LYS A 157 13.64 14.63 6.30
CA LYS A 157 12.71 13.97 7.22
C LYS A 157 12.94 12.46 7.35
N VAL A 158 13.69 11.87 6.42
CA VAL A 158 13.85 10.41 6.32
C VAL A 158 15.25 9.97 5.88
N THR A 159 16.21 10.90 5.77
CA THR A 159 17.55 10.61 5.25
C THR A 159 18.30 9.60 6.13
N GLU A 160 18.07 9.60 7.45
CA GLU A 160 18.68 8.60 8.33
C GLU A 160 18.25 7.16 7.98
N ILE A 161 17.07 6.96 7.41
CA ILE A 161 16.59 5.65 6.96
C ILE A 161 17.28 5.23 5.67
N TYR A 162 17.53 6.18 4.76
CA TYR A 162 18.32 5.91 3.56
C TYR A 162 19.71 5.41 3.95
N GLU A 163 20.36 6.03 4.93
CA GLU A 163 21.68 5.64 5.42
C GLU A 163 21.68 4.24 6.06
N LYS A 164 20.66 3.90 6.85
CA LYS A 164 20.51 2.56 7.43
C LYS A 164 20.35 1.46 6.37
N CYS A 165 19.67 1.78 5.28
CA CYS A 165 19.38 0.85 4.19
C CYS A 165 20.45 0.85 3.07
N LEU A 166 21.55 1.58 3.25
CA LEU A 166 22.72 1.49 2.38
C LEU A 166 23.52 0.22 2.72
N HIS A 167 23.42 -0.79 1.86
CA HIS A 167 24.28 -1.96 1.93
C HIS A 167 25.69 -1.68 1.38
N LYS A 168 26.68 -2.50 1.77
CA LYS A 168 28.09 -2.38 1.32
C LYS A 168 28.30 -2.51 -0.20
N ALA A 169 27.31 -3.03 -0.92
CA ALA A 169 27.17 -2.95 -2.37
C ALA A 169 25.82 -2.25 -2.65
N PRO A 170 25.68 -1.41 -3.70
CA PRO A 170 24.45 -0.67 -3.93
C PRO A 170 23.31 -1.68 -4.15
N PRO A 171 22.33 -1.76 -3.23
CA PRO A 171 21.20 -2.67 -3.40
C PRO A 171 20.40 -2.28 -4.63
N LEU A 172 19.66 -3.25 -5.19
CA LEU A 172 18.67 -2.93 -6.21
C LEU A 172 17.67 -1.91 -5.62
N PRO A 173 17.14 -0.96 -6.41
CA PRO A 173 16.20 0.04 -5.91
C PRO A 173 15.01 -0.57 -5.14
N SER A 174 14.52 -1.73 -5.58
CA SER A 174 13.46 -2.50 -4.93
C SER A 174 13.85 -3.03 -3.55
N GLU A 175 15.05 -3.59 -3.38
CA GLU A 175 15.54 -4.09 -2.09
C GLU A 175 15.70 -2.95 -1.09
N ARG A 176 16.21 -1.80 -1.55
CA ARG A 176 16.33 -0.60 -0.72
C ARG A 176 14.96 -0.09 -0.29
N GLU A 177 13.99 0.02 -1.21
CA GLU A 177 12.63 0.45 -0.89
C GLU A 177 11.98 -0.48 0.16
N VAL A 178 12.14 -1.80 0.03
CA VAL A 178 11.65 -2.77 1.04
C VAL A 178 12.27 -2.47 2.41
N CYS A 179 13.59 -2.27 2.49
CA CYS A 179 14.26 -1.92 3.75
C CYS A 179 13.72 -0.59 4.34
N GLN A 180 13.61 0.45 3.52
CA GLN A 180 13.22 1.78 3.97
C GLN A 180 11.79 1.82 4.48
N VAL A 181 10.87 1.14 3.79
CA VAL A 181 9.49 0.99 4.25
C VAL A 181 9.44 0.20 5.56
N LYS A 182 10.21 -0.89 5.70
CA LYS A 182 10.29 -1.67 6.95
C LYS A 182 10.76 -0.82 8.13
N GLU A 183 11.83 -0.04 7.95
CA GLU A 183 12.32 0.90 8.98
C GLU A 183 11.28 1.98 9.31
N LYS A 184 10.53 2.50 8.33
CA LYS A 184 9.46 3.48 8.61
C LYS A 184 8.25 2.91 9.32
N MET A 185 7.99 1.62 9.14
CA MET A 185 6.87 0.94 9.78
C MET A 185 7.15 0.58 11.25
N THR A 186 8.41 0.56 11.67
CA THR A 186 8.85 0.30 13.05
C THR A 186 8.98 1.57 13.92
N GLU A 187 8.98 2.76 13.30
CA GLU A 187 8.80 4.07 13.97
C GLU A 187 7.35 4.34 14.39
#